data_AF-A9KJ91-F1
#
_entry.id   AF-A9KJ91-F1
#
_cell.length_a   1.000
_cell.length_b   1.000
_cell.length_c   1.000
_cell.angle_alpha   90.00
_cell.angle_beta   90.00
_cell.angle_gamma   90.00
#
_symmetry.space_group_name_H-M   'P 1'
#
loop_
_entity.id
_entity.type
_entity.pdbx_description
1 polymer ?
#
loop_
_entity_poly.entity_id
_entity_poly.type
_entity_poly.pdbx_seq_one_letter_code
_entity_poly.pdbx_strand_id
1 'polypeptide(L)'
;MSQSRQAKKVVKPDRILSYFKLEVWPLTLVTISGVLYNIGMIAGPYFEGQLAQCLFDIMKGYKAFSAIVSLAITYLVVIFFVQLLRCIKRFYVRRFANETSCNMRHMLYNSLVNMNKDDLESESLGTVMTKAVADVDACVEGMRKFTTEVFDTGVVLISYLALLFLYDWRLAMLSSIFTPIAYFIAGRLKSRITRYNAEYKKSAGRLNNTTMDRVSNAITYRVYGCEENRDNSYESYLMDYEKRAVSANL
;
A
#
# COMPACT_ATOMS: atom_id res chain seq x y z
N MET A 1 34.92 4.25 -15.85
CA MET A 1 34.03 5.30 -16.41
C MET A 1 32.64 5.12 -15.81
N SER A 2 32.39 5.72 -14.65
CA SER A 2 31.06 5.74 -14.03
C SER A 2 30.25 6.87 -14.67
N GLN A 3 29.31 6.53 -15.55
CA GLN A 3 28.33 7.50 -16.03
C GLN A 3 27.59 8.07 -14.82
N SER A 4 27.85 9.34 -14.52
CA SER A 4 27.04 10.16 -13.63
C SER A 4 25.63 10.18 -14.20
N ARG A 5 24.73 9.38 -13.62
CA ARG A 5 23.30 9.42 -13.93
C ARG A 5 22.81 10.84 -13.62
N GLN A 6 22.73 11.67 -14.64
CA GLN A 6 22.17 13.01 -14.55
C GLN A 6 20.76 12.92 -13.94
N ALA A 7 20.56 13.60 -12.82
CA ALA A 7 19.25 13.75 -12.22
C ALA A 7 18.30 14.36 -13.26
N LYS A 8 17.32 13.60 -13.73
CA LYS A 8 16.33 14.07 -14.70
C LYS A 8 15.62 15.29 -14.11
N LYS A 9 15.68 16.43 -14.80
CA LYS A 9 14.99 17.66 -14.40
C LYS A 9 13.48 17.41 -14.31
N VAL A 10 12.94 17.45 -13.09
CA VAL A 10 11.50 17.38 -12.84
C VAL A 10 10.91 18.76 -13.13
N VAL A 11 9.98 18.82 -14.09
CA VAL A 11 9.41 20.08 -14.60
C VAL A 11 8.59 20.82 -13.52
N LYS A 12 8.05 20.12 -12.51
CA LYS A 12 7.33 20.69 -11.35
C LYS A 12 7.46 19.83 -10.08
N PRO A 13 8.48 20.04 -9.23
CA PRO A 13 8.73 19.20 -8.04
C PRO A 13 7.59 19.23 -7.00
N ASP A 14 6.73 20.25 -7.02
CA ASP A 14 5.61 20.41 -6.07
C ASP A 14 4.42 19.46 -6.32
N ARG A 15 4.43 18.70 -7.43
CA ARG A 15 3.33 17.79 -7.77
C ARG A 15 3.85 16.36 -7.90
N ILE A 16 3.34 15.45 -7.07
CA ILE A 16 3.61 14.01 -7.11
C ILE A 16 3.34 13.45 -8.53
N LEU A 17 2.30 13.95 -9.22
CA LEU A 17 1.96 13.62 -10.61
C LEU A 17 3.08 13.90 -11.64
N SER A 18 4.01 14.81 -11.36
CA SER A 18 5.15 15.09 -12.25
C SER A 18 6.21 13.98 -12.18
N TYR A 19 6.35 13.33 -11.02
CA TYR A 19 7.23 12.17 -10.83
C TYR A 19 6.69 10.94 -11.56
N PHE A 20 5.37 10.73 -11.51
CA PHE A 20 4.69 9.72 -12.34
C PHE A 20 4.94 9.95 -13.85
N LYS A 21 5.00 11.21 -14.30
CA LYS A 21 5.31 11.56 -15.69
C LYS A 21 6.79 11.42 -16.07
N LEU A 22 7.70 11.45 -15.09
CA LEU A 22 9.14 11.29 -15.32
C LEU A 22 9.54 9.84 -15.66
N GLU A 23 8.72 8.89 -15.21
CA GLU A 23 8.90 7.44 -15.31
C GLU A 23 7.70 6.73 -15.96
N VAL A 24 7.19 7.33 -17.03
CA VAL A 24 6.10 6.74 -17.85
C VAL A 24 6.43 5.35 -18.41
N TRP A 25 7.71 5.04 -18.64
CA TRP A 25 8.14 3.75 -19.17
C TRP A 25 7.96 2.57 -18.18
N PRO A 26 8.51 2.62 -16.95
CA PRO A 26 8.24 1.57 -15.97
C PRO A 26 6.77 1.54 -15.54
N LEU A 27 6.08 2.70 -15.46
CA LEU A 27 4.66 2.73 -15.12
C LEU A 27 3.79 2.04 -16.16
N THR A 28 3.98 2.31 -17.45
CA THR A 28 3.23 1.66 -18.54
C THR A 28 3.51 0.15 -18.60
N LEU A 29 4.75 -0.28 -18.40
CA LEU A 29 5.11 -1.71 -18.34
C LEU A 29 4.43 -2.40 -17.15
N VAL A 30 4.35 -1.74 -16.00
CA VAL A 30 3.62 -2.22 -14.81
C VAL A 30 2.11 -2.28 -15.06
N THR A 31 1.53 -1.29 -15.74
CA THR A 31 0.11 -1.30 -16.10
C THR A 31 -0.22 -2.42 -17.08
N ILE A 32 0.58 -2.58 -18.15
CA ILE A 32 0.37 -3.63 -19.15
C ILE A 32 0.53 -5.02 -18.54
N SER A 33 1.62 -5.26 -17.81
CA SER A 33 1.83 -6.54 -17.11
C SER A 33 0.78 -6.79 -16.04
N GLY A 34 0.31 -5.74 -15.35
CA GLY A 34 -0.79 -5.82 -14.39
C GLY A 34 -2.09 -6.26 -15.04
N VAL A 35 -2.51 -5.62 -16.13
CA VAL A 35 -3.71 -6.01 -16.88
C VAL A 35 -3.59 -7.44 -17.39
N LEU A 36 -2.46 -7.81 -18.00
CA LEU A 36 -2.23 -9.17 -18.50
C LEU A 36 -2.31 -10.22 -17.39
N TYR A 37 -1.71 -9.93 -16.23
CA TYR A 37 -1.77 -10.80 -15.05
C TYR A 37 -3.20 -10.91 -14.50
N ASN A 38 -3.93 -9.80 -14.41
CA ASN A 38 -5.30 -9.80 -13.88
C ASN A 38 -6.28 -10.53 -14.81
N ILE A 39 -6.10 -10.44 -16.12
CA ILE A 39 -6.82 -11.29 -17.09
C ILE A 39 -6.38 -12.75 -16.94
N GLY A 40 -5.09 -13.00 -16.74
CA GLY A 40 -4.57 -14.33 -16.46
C GLY A 40 -5.14 -14.97 -15.19
N MET A 41 -5.50 -14.19 -14.17
CA MET A 41 -6.18 -14.71 -12.97
C MET A 41 -7.55 -15.32 -13.29
N ILE A 42 -8.23 -14.85 -14.34
CA ILE A 42 -9.50 -15.39 -14.80
C ILE A 42 -9.35 -16.85 -15.27
N ALA A 43 -8.17 -17.22 -15.75
CA ALA A 43 -7.91 -18.58 -16.21
C ALA A 43 -8.13 -19.61 -15.09
N GLY A 44 -7.81 -19.27 -13.83
CA GLY A 44 -8.04 -20.13 -12.66
C GLY A 44 -9.45 -20.70 -12.59
N PRO A 45 -10.47 -19.87 -12.28
CA PRO A 45 -11.85 -20.33 -12.18
C PRO A 45 -12.40 -20.91 -13.50
N TYR A 46 -11.92 -20.42 -14.65
CA TYR A 46 -12.32 -20.97 -15.95
C TYR A 46 -11.86 -22.43 -16.13
N PHE A 47 -10.57 -22.71 -15.89
CA PHE A 47 -10.01 -24.05 -15.99
C PHE A 47 -10.56 -24.97 -14.89
N GLU A 48 -10.77 -24.48 -13.68
CA GLU A 48 -11.43 -25.24 -12.60
C GLU A 48 -12.84 -25.68 -13.00
N GLY A 49 -13.63 -24.78 -13.60
CA GLY A 49 -14.97 -25.12 -14.14
C GLY A 49 -14.90 -26.17 -15.25
N GLN A 50 -13.95 -26.04 -16.17
CA GLN A 50 -13.79 -26.99 -17.27
C GLN A 50 -13.27 -28.36 -16.80
N LEU A 51 -12.40 -28.39 -15.79
CA LEU A 51 -11.95 -29.62 -15.12
C LEU A 51 -13.12 -30.33 -14.43
N ALA A 52 -13.97 -29.58 -13.72
CA ALA A 52 -15.17 -30.13 -13.09
C ALA A 52 -16.13 -30.73 -14.13
N GLN A 53 -16.37 -30.03 -15.24
CA GLN A 53 -17.18 -30.52 -16.36
C GLN A 53 -16.57 -31.79 -17.00
N CYS A 54 -15.26 -31.80 -17.24
CA CYS A 54 -14.58 -32.97 -17.80
C CYS A 54 -14.61 -34.17 -16.86
N LEU A 55 -14.47 -33.97 -15.55
CA LEU A 55 -14.63 -35.04 -14.55
C LEU A 55 -16.06 -35.61 -14.59
N PHE A 56 -17.06 -34.75 -14.67
CA PHE A 56 -18.45 -35.17 -14.78
C PHE A 56 -18.73 -35.96 -16.08
N ASP A 57 -18.16 -35.52 -17.21
CA ASP A 57 -18.27 -36.20 -18.50
C ASP A 57 -17.57 -37.58 -18.48
N ILE A 58 -16.43 -37.71 -17.79
CA ILE A 58 -15.73 -38.99 -17.59
C ILE A 58 -16.57 -39.93 -16.72
N MET A 59 -17.16 -39.43 -15.64
CA MET A 59 -18.06 -40.22 -14.78
C MET A 59 -19.30 -40.72 -15.54
N LYS A 60 -19.77 -39.96 -16.54
CA LYS A 60 -20.87 -40.35 -17.44
C LYS A 60 -20.42 -41.20 -18.64
N GLY A 61 -19.12 -41.47 -18.80
CA GLY A 61 -18.57 -42.33 -19.85
C GLY A 61 -18.36 -41.68 -21.23
N TYR A 62 -18.48 -40.35 -21.35
CA TYR A 62 -18.38 -39.63 -22.63
C TYR A 62 -16.95 -39.25 -23.04
N LYS A 63 -15.97 -39.26 -22.12
CA LYS A 63 -14.59 -38.82 -22.38
C LYS A 63 -13.53 -39.74 -21.76
N ALA A 64 -12.38 -39.83 -22.42
CA ALA A 64 -11.22 -40.58 -21.96
C ALA A 64 -10.34 -39.76 -21.00
N PHE A 65 -9.61 -40.44 -20.11
CA PHE A 65 -8.68 -39.85 -19.13
C PHE A 65 -7.57 -38.99 -19.78
N SER A 66 -7.25 -39.22 -21.05
CA SER A 66 -6.29 -38.38 -21.80
C SER A 66 -6.74 -36.90 -21.90
N ALA A 67 -8.05 -36.66 -22.00
CA ALA A 67 -8.59 -35.29 -22.11
C ALA A 67 -8.33 -34.47 -20.84
N ILE A 68 -8.52 -35.06 -19.66
CA ILE A 68 -8.28 -34.37 -18.38
C ILE A 68 -6.80 -34.09 -18.15
N VAL A 69 -5.91 -35.02 -18.55
CA VAL A 69 -4.46 -34.83 -18.44
C VAL A 69 -3.99 -33.68 -19.34
N SER A 70 -4.45 -33.61 -20.60
CA SER A 70 -4.09 -32.51 -21.49
C SER A 70 -4.57 -31.14 -20.96
N LEU A 71 -5.76 -31.12 -20.36
CA LEU A 71 -6.35 -29.91 -19.80
C LEU A 71 -5.62 -29.46 -18.54
N ALA A 72 -5.23 -30.41 -17.68
CA ALA A 72 -4.42 -30.14 -16.49
C ALA A 72 -3.02 -29.62 -16.85
N ILE A 73 -2.35 -30.19 -17.86
CA ILE A 73 -1.05 -29.69 -18.33
C ILE A 73 -1.19 -28.28 -18.88
N THR A 74 -2.22 -28.02 -19.70
CA THR A 74 -2.50 -26.67 -20.23
C THR A 74 -2.74 -25.68 -19.10
N TYR A 75 -3.53 -26.06 -18.09
CA TYR A 75 -3.78 -25.25 -16.91
C TYR A 75 -2.48 -24.92 -16.15
N LEU A 76 -1.62 -25.91 -15.92
CA LEU A 76 -0.33 -25.72 -15.26
C LEU A 76 0.57 -24.74 -16.02
N VAL A 77 0.65 -24.86 -17.35
CA VAL A 77 1.46 -23.95 -18.19
C VAL A 77 0.91 -22.52 -18.12
N VAL A 78 -0.41 -22.35 -18.20
CA VAL A 78 -1.05 -21.03 -18.12
C VAL A 78 -0.78 -20.39 -16.74
N ILE A 79 -1.01 -21.11 -15.65
CA ILE A 79 -0.76 -20.59 -14.29
C ILE A 79 0.72 -20.28 -14.09
N PHE A 80 1.63 -21.13 -14.58
CA PHE A 80 3.05 -20.85 -14.52
C PHE A 80 3.40 -19.53 -15.22
N PHE A 81 2.85 -19.28 -16.40
CA PHE A 81 3.07 -18.03 -17.14
C PHE A 81 2.48 -16.81 -16.41
N VAL A 82 1.27 -16.93 -15.85
CA VAL A 82 0.64 -15.88 -15.04
C VAL A 82 1.48 -15.53 -13.81
N GLN A 83 2.05 -16.54 -13.15
CA GLN A 83 2.92 -16.33 -11.98
C GLN A 83 4.27 -15.73 -12.38
N LEU A 84 4.83 -16.11 -13.53
CA LEU A 84 6.03 -15.49 -14.08
C LEU A 84 5.81 -13.99 -14.35
N LEU A 85 4.69 -13.63 -14.98
CA LEU A 85 4.31 -12.23 -15.21
C LEU A 85 4.15 -11.47 -13.89
N ARG A 86 3.56 -12.09 -12.87
CA ARG A 86 3.45 -11.49 -11.52
C ARG A 86 4.84 -11.19 -10.93
N CYS A 87 5.79 -12.12 -11.05
CA CYS A 87 7.15 -11.95 -10.56
C CYS A 87 7.85 -10.78 -11.28
N ILE A 88 7.78 -10.76 -12.61
CA ILE A 88 8.32 -9.69 -13.46
C ILE A 88 7.74 -8.35 -13.03
N LYS A 89 6.41 -8.26 -12.93
CA LYS A 89 5.71 -7.04 -12.50
C LYS A 89 6.20 -6.57 -11.12
N ARG A 90 6.21 -7.45 -10.11
CA ARG A 90 6.63 -7.10 -8.75
C ARG A 90 8.07 -6.60 -8.70
N PHE A 91 8.95 -7.19 -9.50
CA PHE A 91 10.34 -6.74 -9.62
C PHE A 91 10.41 -5.31 -10.18
N TYR A 92 9.72 -5.03 -11.29
CA TYR A 92 9.71 -3.70 -11.89
C TYR A 92 9.08 -2.64 -11.00
N VAL A 93 7.99 -2.95 -10.30
CA VAL A 93 7.40 -2.00 -9.35
C VAL A 93 8.37 -1.68 -8.21
N ARG A 94 9.04 -2.68 -7.66
CA ARG A 94 10.00 -2.48 -6.56
C ARG A 94 11.20 -1.66 -7.03
N ARG A 95 11.69 -1.93 -8.24
CA ARG A 95 12.77 -1.17 -8.86
C ARG A 95 12.37 0.28 -9.08
N PHE A 96 11.19 0.51 -9.64
CA PHE A 96 10.61 1.83 -9.87
C PHE A 96 10.53 2.62 -8.54
N ALA A 97 9.94 2.03 -7.50
CA ALA A 97 9.84 2.65 -6.18
C ALA A 97 11.22 3.05 -5.63
N ASN A 98 12.22 2.18 -5.78
CA ASN A 98 13.58 2.45 -5.32
C ASN A 98 14.28 3.56 -6.13
N GLU A 99 14.13 3.57 -7.46
CA GLU A 99 14.69 4.63 -8.34
C GLU A 99 14.02 5.99 -8.04
N THR A 100 12.71 6.02 -7.81
CA THR A 100 12.00 7.23 -7.39
C THR A 100 12.47 7.73 -6.02
N SER A 101 12.63 6.84 -5.02
CA SER A 101 13.14 7.23 -3.68
C SER A 101 14.54 7.84 -3.77
N CYS A 102 15.43 7.22 -4.55
CA CYS A 102 16.79 7.73 -4.77
C CYS A 102 16.77 9.13 -5.40
N ASN A 103 15.97 9.35 -6.44
CA ASN A 103 15.85 10.65 -7.10
C ASN A 103 15.28 11.73 -6.18
N MET A 104 14.25 11.40 -5.38
CA MET A 104 13.66 12.33 -4.41
C MET A 104 14.68 12.73 -3.34
N ARG A 105 15.40 11.76 -2.75
CA ARG A 105 16.46 12.02 -1.77
C ARG A 105 17.58 12.89 -2.35
N HIS A 106 17.97 12.65 -3.60
CA HIS A 106 19.01 13.45 -4.26
C HIS A 106 18.58 14.90 -4.50
N MET A 107 17.33 15.14 -4.91
CA MET A 107 16.81 16.51 -5.05
C MET A 107 16.69 17.21 -3.71
N LEU A 108 16.28 16.49 -2.67
CA LEU A 108 16.19 17.04 -1.33
C LEU A 108 17.56 17.45 -0.80
N TYR A 109 18.56 16.60 -0.98
CA TYR A 109 19.95 16.90 -0.64
C TYR A 109 20.47 18.12 -1.41
N ASN A 110 20.24 18.18 -2.72
CA ASN A 110 20.66 19.32 -3.53
C ASN A 110 19.95 20.62 -3.13
N SER A 111 18.69 20.56 -2.71
CA SER A 111 17.96 21.73 -2.20
C SER A 111 18.53 22.21 -0.87
N LEU A 112 18.85 21.28 0.04
CA LEU A 112 19.45 21.59 1.35
C LEU A 112 20.82 22.24 1.21
N VAL A 113 21.66 21.76 0.30
CA VAL A 113 23.02 22.31 0.06
C VAL A 113 22.98 23.73 -0.50
N ASN A 114 21.91 24.10 -1.23
CA ASN A 114 21.76 25.43 -1.83
C ASN A 114 20.91 26.40 -0.98
N MET A 115 20.51 26.01 0.22
CA MET A 115 19.65 26.81 1.10
C MET A 115 20.49 27.78 1.95
N ASN A 116 19.93 28.95 2.25
CA ASN A 116 20.63 29.97 3.05
C ASN A 116 20.79 29.53 4.50
N LYS A 117 21.87 29.97 5.15
CA LYS A 117 22.18 29.64 6.55
C LYS A 117 21.08 30.04 7.53
N ASP A 118 20.42 31.18 7.30
CA ASP A 118 19.35 31.67 8.18
C ASP A 118 18.14 30.73 8.23
N ASP A 119 17.79 30.10 7.10
CA ASP A 119 16.71 29.10 7.05
C ASP A 119 17.14 27.77 7.68
N LEU A 120 18.43 27.43 7.60
CA LEU A 120 19.03 26.21 8.17
C LEU A 120 19.27 26.30 9.69
N GLU A 121 19.37 27.50 10.25
CA GLU A 121 19.45 27.71 11.71
C GLU A 121 18.07 27.70 12.38
N SER A 122 17.01 28.03 11.63
CA SER A 122 15.63 28.04 12.14
C SER A 122 15.03 26.63 12.35
N GLU A 123 15.44 25.66 11.53
CA GLU A 123 15.11 24.24 11.71
C GLU A 123 16.39 23.43 11.85
N SER A 124 16.52 22.64 12.93
CA SER A 124 17.64 21.68 13.09
C SER A 124 17.84 20.86 11.81
N LEU A 125 18.96 21.06 11.13
CA LEU A 125 19.36 20.40 9.88
C LEU A 125 19.11 18.87 9.90
N GLY A 126 19.41 18.23 11.04
CA GLY A 126 19.18 16.81 11.25
C GLY A 126 17.70 16.43 11.32
N THR A 127 16.86 17.29 11.90
CA THR A 127 15.40 17.12 11.95
C THR A 127 14.79 17.28 10.55
N VAL A 128 15.22 18.28 9.78
CA VAL A 128 14.76 18.50 8.40
C VAL A 128 15.10 17.30 7.52
N MET A 129 16.36 16.83 7.57
CA MET A 129 16.81 15.70 6.78
C MET A 129 16.09 14.41 7.16
N THR A 130 15.95 14.11 8.45
CA THR A 130 15.30 12.88 8.91
C THR A 130 13.81 12.86 8.55
N LYS A 131 13.12 13.98 8.76
CA LYS A 131 11.69 14.11 8.44
C LYS A 131 11.45 14.01 6.94
N ALA A 132 12.27 14.69 6.15
CA ALA A 132 12.12 14.67 4.70
C ALA A 132 12.45 13.31 4.07
N VAL A 133 13.47 12.58 4.57
CA VAL A 133 13.74 11.20 4.13
C VAL A 133 12.59 10.27 4.48
N ALA A 134 12.02 10.40 5.70
CA ALA A 134 10.87 9.61 6.12
C ALA A 134 9.63 9.90 5.26
N ASP A 135 9.38 11.16 4.92
CA ASP A 135 8.26 11.57 4.07
C ASP A 135 8.42 11.05 2.62
N VAL A 136 9.64 11.05 2.08
CA VAL A 136 9.94 10.45 0.77
C VAL A 136 9.67 8.96 0.76
N ASP A 137 10.14 8.23 1.78
CA ASP A 137 9.91 6.79 1.87
C ASP A 137 8.41 6.48 2.01
N ALA A 138 7.68 7.26 2.80
CA ALA A 138 6.22 7.13 2.93
C ALA A 138 5.49 7.38 1.60
N CYS A 139 5.90 8.40 0.83
CA CYS A 139 5.32 8.69 -0.48
C CYS A 139 5.58 7.57 -1.49
N VAL A 140 6.81 7.08 -1.56
CA VAL A 140 7.23 6.01 -2.45
C VAL A 140 6.51 4.70 -2.11
N GLU A 141 6.41 4.38 -0.82
CA GLU A 141 5.68 3.21 -0.34
C GLU A 141 4.18 3.32 -0.65
N GLY A 142 3.59 4.51 -0.48
CA GLY A 142 2.21 4.79 -0.88
C GLY A 142 1.98 4.58 -2.38
N MET A 143 2.89 5.08 -3.22
CA MET A 143 2.84 4.91 -4.67
C MET A 143 2.96 3.43 -5.07
N ARG A 144 3.85 2.68 -4.41
CA ARG A 144 4.02 1.24 -4.58
C ARG A 144 2.70 0.51 -4.29
N LYS A 145 2.13 0.71 -3.09
CA LYS A 145 0.87 0.08 -2.67
C LYS A 145 -0.29 0.44 -3.59
N PHE A 146 -0.42 1.71 -3.97
CA PHE A 146 -1.47 2.12 -4.91
C PHE A 146 -1.37 1.36 -6.24
N THR A 147 -0.16 1.22 -6.77
CA THR A 147 0.09 0.59 -8.07
C THR A 147 -0.05 -0.95 -8.04
N THR A 148 0.33 -1.60 -6.93
CA THR A 148 0.31 -3.08 -6.84
C THR A 148 -0.91 -3.65 -6.13
N GLU A 149 -1.56 -2.90 -5.25
CA GLU A 149 -2.65 -3.42 -4.43
C GLU A 149 -3.98 -2.82 -4.88
N VAL A 150 -4.08 -1.49 -4.95
CA VAL A 150 -5.35 -0.83 -5.30
C VAL A 150 -5.71 -1.06 -6.76
N PHE A 151 -4.77 -0.82 -7.69
CA PHE A 151 -5.01 -1.01 -9.11
C PHE A 151 -5.31 -2.48 -9.45
N ASP A 152 -4.51 -3.42 -8.93
CA ASP A 152 -4.73 -4.85 -9.19
C ASP A 152 -6.06 -5.34 -8.63
N THR A 153 -6.38 -4.98 -7.39
CA THR A 153 -7.66 -5.39 -6.79
C THR A 153 -8.84 -4.87 -7.61
N GLY A 154 -8.79 -3.62 -8.07
CA GLY A 154 -9.83 -3.05 -8.93
C GLY A 154 -9.94 -3.76 -10.28
N VAL A 155 -8.83 -4.02 -10.96
CA VAL A 155 -8.83 -4.69 -12.27
C VAL A 155 -9.27 -6.14 -12.15
N VAL A 156 -8.83 -6.91 -11.14
CA VAL A 156 -9.31 -8.28 -10.88
C VAL A 156 -10.81 -8.28 -10.62
N LEU A 157 -11.29 -7.37 -9.77
CA LEU A 157 -12.72 -7.28 -9.45
C LEU A 157 -13.56 -7.04 -10.70
N ILE A 158 -13.18 -6.06 -11.54
CA ILE A 158 -13.87 -5.77 -12.81
C ILE A 158 -13.79 -6.96 -13.76
N SER A 159 -12.63 -7.61 -13.84
CA SER A 159 -12.41 -8.78 -14.70
C SER A 159 -13.30 -9.96 -14.32
N TYR A 160 -13.44 -10.26 -13.02
CA TYR A 160 -14.33 -11.31 -12.53
C TYR A 160 -15.80 -10.96 -12.71
N LEU A 161 -16.20 -9.71 -12.45
CA LEU A 161 -17.57 -9.27 -12.72
C LEU A 161 -17.89 -9.44 -14.20
N ALA A 162 -17.01 -9.00 -15.10
CA ALA A 162 -17.18 -9.17 -16.54
C ALA A 162 -17.32 -10.65 -16.94
N LEU A 163 -16.47 -11.54 -16.41
CA LEU A 163 -16.60 -12.98 -16.68
C LEU A 163 -17.95 -13.51 -16.19
N LEU A 164 -18.38 -13.18 -14.98
CA LEU A 164 -19.65 -13.66 -14.43
C LEU A 164 -20.84 -13.19 -15.27
N PHE A 165 -20.85 -11.91 -15.68
CA PHE A 165 -21.89 -11.36 -16.53
C PHE A 165 -21.93 -11.98 -17.94
N LEU A 166 -20.76 -12.35 -18.50
CA LEU A 166 -20.68 -13.06 -19.77
C LEU A 166 -21.17 -14.51 -19.68
N TYR A 167 -20.98 -15.17 -18.55
CA TYR A 167 -21.37 -16.57 -18.34
C TYR A 167 -22.88 -16.72 -18.07
N ASP A 168 -23.39 -16.01 -17.06
CA ASP A 168 -24.81 -15.94 -16.75
C ASP A 168 -25.14 -14.62 -16.03
N TRP A 169 -25.78 -13.71 -16.75
CA TRP A 169 -26.12 -12.39 -16.23
C TRP A 169 -27.10 -12.45 -15.04
N ARG A 170 -27.95 -13.49 -14.94
CA ARG A 170 -28.92 -13.63 -13.83
C ARG A 170 -28.21 -13.97 -12.54
N LEU A 171 -27.28 -14.92 -12.60
CA LEU A 171 -26.46 -15.33 -11.46
C LEU A 171 -25.49 -14.21 -11.04
N ALA A 172 -24.93 -13.51 -12.01
CA ALA A 172 -24.08 -12.34 -11.77
C ALA A 172 -24.85 -11.23 -11.04
N MET A 173 -26.09 -10.93 -11.44
CA MET A 173 -26.90 -9.89 -10.79
C MET A 173 -27.24 -10.26 -9.34
N LEU A 174 -27.60 -11.51 -9.07
CA LEU A 174 -27.87 -12.00 -7.72
C LEU A 174 -26.63 -11.92 -6.81
N SER A 175 -25.47 -12.37 -7.30
CA SER A 175 -24.22 -12.32 -6.54
C SER A 175 -23.70 -10.89 -6.33
N SER A 176 -23.90 -10.02 -7.33
CA SER A 176 -23.47 -8.62 -7.29
C SER A 176 -24.23 -7.78 -6.28
N ILE A 177 -25.37 -8.22 -5.72
CA ILE A 177 -26.08 -7.52 -4.64
C ILE A 177 -25.29 -7.54 -3.32
N PHE A 178 -24.48 -8.57 -3.08
CA PHE A 178 -23.68 -8.66 -1.86
C PHE A 178 -22.52 -7.65 -1.84
N THR A 179 -21.92 -7.35 -3.00
CA THR A 179 -20.81 -6.39 -3.13
C THR A 179 -21.14 -4.98 -2.63
N PRO A 180 -22.23 -4.29 -3.03
CA PRO A 180 -22.57 -2.96 -2.55
C PRO A 180 -22.95 -2.95 -1.07
N ILE A 181 -23.59 -4.02 -0.57
CA ILE A 181 -23.92 -4.15 0.86
C ILE A 181 -22.62 -4.21 1.68
N ALA A 182 -21.67 -5.06 1.28
CA ALA A 182 -20.36 -5.15 1.91
C ALA A 182 -19.60 -3.81 1.84
N TYR A 183 -19.64 -3.13 0.69
CA TYR A 183 -19.00 -1.82 0.51
C TYR A 183 -19.62 -0.75 1.41
N PHE A 184 -20.95 -0.74 1.57
CA PHE A 184 -21.64 0.20 2.45
C PHE A 184 -21.25 0.00 3.92
N ILE A 185 -21.22 -1.25 4.39
CA ILE A 185 -20.78 -1.60 5.75
C ILE A 185 -19.32 -1.20 5.96
N ALA A 186 -18.44 -1.54 5.01
CA ALA A 186 -17.03 -1.17 5.04
C ALA A 186 -16.83 0.36 5.06
N GLY A 187 -17.62 1.12 4.30
CA GLY A 187 -17.58 2.58 4.27
C GLY A 187 -17.95 3.19 5.63
N ARG A 188 -18.99 2.66 6.29
CA ARG A 188 -19.38 3.08 7.65
C ARG A 188 -18.29 2.75 8.67
N LEU A 189 -17.70 1.56 8.58
CA LEU A 189 -16.64 1.12 9.47
C LEU A 189 -15.37 1.96 9.30
N LYS A 190 -14.98 2.28 8.06
CA LYS A 190 -13.82 3.12 7.74
C LYS A 190 -13.89 4.48 8.45
N SER A 191 -15.05 5.13 8.44
CA SER A 191 -15.22 6.42 9.12
C SER A 191 -15.01 6.32 10.63
N ARG A 192 -15.46 5.23 11.27
CA ARG A 192 -15.26 5.00 12.70
C ARG A 192 -13.79 4.70 13.01
N ILE A 193 -13.19 3.76 12.28
CA ILE A 193 -11.78 3.36 12.46
C ILE A 193 -10.85 4.56 12.29
N THR A 194 -11.09 5.40 11.27
CA THR A 194 -10.24 6.58 11.01
C THR A 194 -10.34 7.59 12.15
N ARG A 195 -11.54 7.76 12.74
CA ARG A 195 -11.73 8.62 13.91
C ARG A 195 -11.01 8.08 15.15
N TYR A 196 -11.19 6.80 15.49
CA TYR A 196 -10.50 6.20 16.64
C TYR A 196 -8.98 6.23 16.48
N ASN A 197 -8.46 5.95 15.28
CA ASN A 197 -7.04 6.09 14.98
C ASN A 197 -6.54 7.53 15.12
N ALA A 198 -7.33 8.53 14.71
CA ALA A 198 -6.97 9.93 14.88
C ALA A 198 -6.95 10.33 16.37
N GLU A 199 -7.92 9.87 17.16
CA GLU A 199 -7.96 10.09 18.62
C GLU A 199 -6.79 9.40 19.32
N TYR A 200 -6.47 8.15 18.94
CA TYR A 200 -5.29 7.42 19.41
C TYR A 200 -3.99 8.17 19.13
N LYS A 201 -3.78 8.63 17.88
CA LYS A 201 -2.59 9.42 17.51
C LYS A 201 -2.48 10.72 18.31
N LYS A 202 -3.62 11.41 18.57
CA LYS A 202 -3.63 12.62 19.42
C LYS A 202 -3.24 12.29 20.86
N SER A 203 -3.71 11.17 21.41
CA SER A 203 -3.35 10.72 22.76
C SER A 203 -1.88 10.36 22.87
N ALA A 204 -1.35 9.62 21.88
CA ALA A 204 0.07 9.27 21.79
C ALA A 204 0.95 10.54 21.71
N GLY A 205 0.53 11.55 20.94
CA GLY A 205 1.23 12.83 20.88
C GLY A 205 1.24 13.58 22.21
N ARG A 206 0.11 13.60 22.95
CA ARG A 206 0.06 14.16 24.31
C ARG A 206 1.00 13.44 25.26
N LEU A 207 0.97 12.10 25.27
CA LEU A 207 1.85 11.30 26.12
C LEU A 207 3.33 11.60 25.83
N ASN A 208 3.73 11.61 24.55
CA ASN A 208 5.10 11.91 24.15
C ASN A 208 5.55 13.32 24.57
N ASN A 209 4.68 14.32 24.45
CA ASN A 209 4.99 15.68 24.91
C ASN A 209 5.18 15.73 26.44
N THR A 210 4.32 15.06 27.21
CA THR A 210 4.46 14.97 28.68
C THR A 210 5.72 14.22 29.08
N THR A 211 6.08 13.14 28.36
CA THR A 211 7.35 12.42 28.57
C THR A 211 8.55 13.34 28.34
N MET A 212 8.54 14.12 27.25
CA MET A 212 9.63 15.05 26.93
C MET A 212 9.75 16.17 27.98
N ASP A 213 8.64 16.75 28.39
CA ASP A 213 8.59 17.77 29.46
C ASP A 213 9.17 17.22 30.77
N ARG A 214 8.81 15.98 31.13
CA ARG A 214 9.35 15.32 32.33
C ARG A 214 10.86 15.11 32.26
N VAL A 215 11.38 14.66 31.12
CA VAL A 215 12.82 14.46 30.93
C VAL A 215 13.57 15.80 30.95
N SER A 216 13.05 16.82 30.27
CA SER A 216 13.69 18.13 30.18
C SER A 216 13.68 18.88 31.52
N ASN A 217 12.63 18.73 32.33
CA ASN A 217 12.42 19.48 33.57
C ASN A 217 12.60 18.62 34.84
N ALA A 218 13.23 17.44 34.74
CA ALA A 218 13.37 16.50 35.85
C ALA A 218 14.03 17.14 37.10
N ILE A 219 15.12 17.90 36.91
CA ILE A 219 15.83 18.57 38.00
C ILE A 219 14.93 19.61 38.66
N THR A 220 14.20 20.40 37.86
CA THR A 220 13.25 21.41 38.35
C THR A 220 12.19 20.76 39.24
N TYR A 221 11.56 19.67 38.80
CA TYR A 221 10.54 19.00 39.59
C TYR A 221 11.08 18.42 40.90
N ARG A 222 12.33 17.93 40.90
CA ARG A 222 12.99 17.40 42.10
C ARG A 222 13.33 18.50 43.10
N VAL A 223 13.80 19.66 42.63
CA VAL A 223 14.11 20.82 43.49
C VAL A 223 12.85 21.38 44.15
N TYR A 224 11.73 21.42 43.42
CA TYR A 224 10.44 21.90 43.94
C TYR A 224 9.60 20.81 44.63
N GLY A 225 10.09 19.57 44.74
CA GLY A 225 9.35 18.46 45.38
C GLY A 225 8.03 18.11 44.71
N CYS A 226 7.87 18.41 43.42
CA CYS A 226 6.61 18.27 42.67
C CYS A 226 6.53 16.97 41.85
N GLU A 227 7.44 16.01 42.07
CA GLU A 227 7.52 14.76 41.31
C GLU A 227 6.24 13.93 41.41
N GLU A 228 5.69 13.75 42.61
CA GLU A 228 4.48 12.93 42.84
C GLU A 228 3.24 13.50 42.13
N ASN A 229 3.06 14.82 42.14
CA ASN A 229 1.96 15.47 41.42
C ASN A 229 2.11 15.31 39.90
N ARG A 230 3.35 15.31 39.40
CA ARG A 230 3.65 15.09 37.99
C ARG A 230 3.47 13.63 37.58
N ASP A 231 3.79 12.69 38.46
CA ASP A 231 3.53 11.26 38.29
C ASP A 231 2.04 10.96 38.15
N ASN A 232 1.22 11.49 39.05
CA ASN A 232 -0.24 11.34 38.96
C ASN A 232 -0.79 11.92 37.65
N SER A 233 -0.27 13.07 37.22
CA SER A 233 -0.66 13.67 35.93
C SER A 233 -0.22 12.79 34.76
N TYR A 234 0.99 12.23 34.78
CA TYR A 234 1.51 11.33 33.75
C TYR A 234 0.67 10.07 33.61
N GLU A 235 0.29 9.46 34.74
CA GLU A 235 -0.54 8.26 34.78
C GLU A 235 -1.92 8.50 34.15
N SER A 236 -2.48 9.70 34.34
CA SER A 236 -3.74 10.07 33.67
C SER A 236 -3.63 10.10 32.13
N TYR A 237 -2.50 10.57 31.59
CA TYR A 237 -2.23 10.55 30.15
C TYR A 237 -1.93 9.14 29.64
N LEU A 238 -1.27 8.31 30.45
CA LEU A 238 -1.00 6.91 30.14
C LEU A 238 -2.31 6.11 30.04
N MET A 239 -3.22 6.28 31.01
CA MET A 239 -4.54 5.64 30.98
C MET A 239 -5.40 6.08 29.78
N ASP A 240 -5.38 7.38 29.41
CA ASP A 240 -6.08 7.84 28.19
C ASP A 240 -5.44 7.21 26.94
N TYR A 241 -4.10 7.14 26.86
CA TYR A 241 -3.41 6.47 25.78
C TYR A 241 -3.81 4.99 25.65
N GLU A 242 -3.80 4.23 26.76
CA GLU A 242 -4.18 2.82 26.77
C GLU A 242 -5.64 2.63 26.32
N LYS A 243 -6.56 3.42 26.87
CA LYS A 243 -7.99 3.35 26.50
C LYS A 243 -8.21 3.63 25.01
N ARG A 244 -7.52 4.63 24.46
CA ARG A 244 -7.60 4.99 23.04
C ARG A 244 -6.91 3.96 22.16
N ALA A 245 -5.83 3.34 22.63
CA ALA A 245 -5.13 2.26 21.94
C ALA A 245 -6.02 1.02 21.80
N VAL A 246 -6.70 0.60 22.88
CA VAL A 246 -7.67 -0.50 22.83
C VAL A 246 -8.80 -0.17 21.87
N SER A 247 -9.35 1.06 21.94
CA SER A 247 -10.44 1.50 21.05
C SER A 247 -10.07 1.57 19.57
N ALA A 248 -8.78 1.77 19.24
CA ALA A 248 -8.30 1.84 17.87
C ALA A 248 -7.92 0.47 17.28
N ASN A 249 -7.69 -0.53 18.13
CA ASN A 249 -7.37 -1.91 17.73
C ASN A 249 -8.60 -2.84 17.65
N LEU A 250 -9.76 -2.40 18.17
CA LEU A 250 -11.06 -3.06 18.02
C LEU A 250 -11.72 -2.68 16.67
#